data_AF-A0A6D2KY88-F1
#
_entry.id   AF-A0A6D2KY88-F1
#
_cell.length_a   1.000
_cell.length_b   1.000
_cell.length_c   1.000
_cell.angle_alpha   90.00
_cell.angle_beta   90.00
_cell.angle_gamma   90.00
#
_symmetry.space_group_name_H-M   'P 1'
#
loop_
_entity.id
_entity.type
_entity.pdbx_description
1 polymer ?
#
loop_
_entity_poly.entity_id
_entity_poly.type
_entity_poly.pdbx_seq_one_letter_code
_entity_poly.pdbx_strand_id
1 'polypeptide(L)'
;MALVEERDNYPFDKFTHERIAGVPEQKGPGDCGVYCLKYIECHATGNAFSASSLCNKNIKAIRSRYACDIFKETDCKGPRIRDWDGLDPFDGRC
;
A
#
# COMPACT_ATOMS: atom_id res chain seq x y z
N MET A 1 -4.77 -16.20 -7.32
CA MET A 1 -6.14 -15.71 -7.12
C MET A 1 -7.01 -16.94 -6.90
N ALA A 2 -7.89 -16.94 -5.90
CA ALA A 2 -8.79 -18.06 -5.66
C ALA A 2 -9.70 -18.28 -6.87
N LEU A 3 -10.05 -19.53 -7.15
CA LEU A 3 -10.91 -19.86 -8.28
C LEU A 3 -12.34 -19.43 -7.94
N VAL A 4 -13.10 -18.92 -8.93
CA VAL A 4 -14.46 -18.41 -8.71
C VAL A 4 -15.39 -19.49 -8.13
N GLU A 5 -15.07 -20.76 -8.40
CA GLU A 5 -15.78 -21.96 -7.94
C GLU A 5 -15.58 -22.24 -6.44
N GLU A 6 -14.58 -21.63 -5.80
CA GLU A 6 -14.33 -21.75 -4.36
C GLU A 6 -15.12 -20.72 -3.54
N ARG A 7 -15.88 -19.82 -4.20
CA ARG A 7 -16.61 -18.74 -3.53
C ARG A 7 -17.66 -19.26 -2.54
N ASP A 8 -18.24 -20.43 -2.81
CA ASP A 8 -19.23 -21.08 -1.94
C ASP A 8 -18.63 -21.59 -0.61
N ASN A 9 -17.29 -21.68 -0.53
CA ASN A 9 -16.58 -22.04 0.70
C ASN A 9 -16.23 -20.83 1.58
N TYR A 10 -16.53 -19.59 1.14
CA TYR A 10 -16.23 -18.41 1.94
C TYR A 10 -17.24 -18.26 3.08
N PRO A 11 -16.77 -17.83 4.27
CA PRO A 11 -17.67 -17.47 5.36
C PRO A 11 -18.68 -16.42 4.88
N PHE A 12 -19.97 -16.64 5.14
CA PHE A 12 -21.02 -15.64 4.94
C PHE A 12 -20.98 -14.53 6.01
N ASP A 13 -19.92 -14.48 6.81
CA ASP A 13 -19.73 -13.45 7.81
C ASP A 13 -19.72 -12.07 7.14
N LYS A 14 -20.38 -11.12 7.80
CA LYS A 14 -20.40 -9.75 7.30
C LYS A 14 -19.03 -9.14 7.45
N PHE A 15 -18.58 -8.43 6.43
CA PHE A 15 -17.41 -7.57 6.54
C PHE A 15 -17.62 -6.56 7.66
N THR A 16 -16.62 -6.43 8.52
CA THR A 16 -16.51 -5.37 9.50
C THR A 16 -15.63 -4.25 8.95
N HIS A 17 -15.75 -3.06 9.52
CA HIS A 17 -14.87 -1.94 9.21
C HIS A 17 -14.38 -1.32 10.50
N GLU A 18 -13.14 -0.87 10.50
CA GLU A 18 -12.54 -0.15 11.61
C GLU A 18 -11.80 1.08 11.10
N ARG A 19 -11.80 2.14 11.92
CA ARG A 19 -10.99 3.34 11.67
C ARG A 19 -10.22 3.66 12.93
N ILE A 20 -8.93 3.31 12.90
CA ILE A 20 -8.06 3.47 14.07
C ILE A 20 -7.68 4.95 14.23
N ALA A 21 -7.88 5.49 15.43
CA ALA A 21 -7.49 6.84 15.81
C ALA A 21 -6.09 6.86 16.46
N GLY A 22 -5.40 8.01 16.41
CA GLY A 22 -4.11 8.19 17.07
C GLY A 22 -2.92 7.53 16.37
N VAL A 23 -3.14 6.98 15.17
CA VAL A 23 -2.04 6.49 14.32
C VAL A 23 -1.22 7.66 13.76
N PRO A 24 0.06 7.45 13.45
CA PRO A 24 0.86 8.44 12.76
C PRO A 24 0.20 8.92 11.47
N GLU A 25 -0.03 10.22 11.40
CA GLU A 25 -0.52 10.88 10.22
C GLU A 25 0.62 11.62 9.52
N GLN A 26 0.56 11.64 8.20
CA GLN A 26 1.44 12.47 7.42
C GLN A 26 0.90 13.90 7.36
N LYS A 27 1.68 14.85 7.87
CA LYS A 27 1.29 16.27 7.86
C LYS A 27 1.71 17.04 6.60
N GLY A 28 2.65 16.51 5.82
CA GLY A 28 3.15 17.14 4.57
C GLY A 28 2.67 16.41 3.31
N PRO A 29 2.95 16.94 2.11
CA PRO A 29 2.69 16.21 0.87
C PRO A 29 3.79 15.18 0.56
N GLY A 30 3.47 14.15 -0.23
CA GLY A 30 4.47 13.36 -0.96
C GLY A 30 4.90 12.00 -0.39
N ASP A 31 4.54 11.66 0.85
CA ASP A 31 4.92 10.38 1.48
C ASP A 31 3.73 9.45 1.80
N CYS A 32 2.52 9.74 1.29
CA CYS A 32 1.29 9.08 1.79
C CYS A 32 1.31 7.57 1.51
N GLY A 33 1.92 7.18 0.39
CA GLY A 33 2.20 5.78 0.06
C GLY A 33 3.18 5.14 1.06
N VAL A 34 4.17 5.87 1.58
CA VAL A 34 5.12 5.36 2.58
C VAL A 34 4.39 5.07 3.90
N TYR A 35 3.53 6.00 4.35
CA TYR A 35 2.71 5.80 5.55
C TYR A 35 1.73 4.63 5.39
N CYS A 36 1.08 4.53 4.23
CA CYS A 36 0.17 3.43 3.91
C CYS A 36 0.88 2.08 3.94
N LEU A 37 2.02 1.95 3.26
CA LEU A 37 2.82 0.72 3.24
C LEU A 37 3.30 0.36 4.65
N LYS A 38 3.74 1.34 5.44
CA LYS A 38 4.19 1.06 6.80
C LYS A 38 3.04 0.60 7.70
N TYR A 39 1.85 1.17 7.55
CA TYR A 39 0.67 0.72 8.26
C TYR A 39 0.34 -0.74 7.94
N ILE A 40 0.34 -1.10 6.64
CA ILE A 40 0.11 -2.48 6.19
C ILE A 40 1.18 -3.43 6.75
N GLU A 41 2.47 -3.04 6.69
CA GLU A 41 3.58 -3.83 7.23
C GLU A 41 3.43 -4.08 8.73
N CYS A 42 3.12 -3.04 9.51
CA CYS A 42 2.86 -3.14 10.94
C CYS A 42 1.68 -4.09 11.22
N HIS A 43 0.56 -3.92 10.52
CA HIS A 43 -0.63 -4.74 10.71
C HIS A 43 -0.40 -6.21 10.35
N ALA A 44 0.27 -6.49 9.22
CA ALA A 44 0.60 -7.85 8.78
C ALA A 44 1.56 -8.57 9.74
N THR A 45 2.41 -7.83 10.45
CA THR A 45 3.35 -8.38 11.44
C THR A 45 2.82 -8.37 12.87
N GLY A 46 1.58 -7.93 13.10
CA GLY A 46 0.97 -7.84 14.44
C GLY A 46 1.53 -6.71 15.30
N ASN A 47 2.26 -5.76 14.71
CA ASN A 47 2.83 -4.60 15.39
C ASN A 47 1.90 -3.39 15.31
N ALA A 48 1.89 -2.56 16.36
CA ALA A 48 1.18 -1.28 16.33
C ALA A 48 1.88 -0.28 15.40
N PHE A 49 1.11 0.42 14.57
CA PHE A 49 1.62 1.57 13.83
C PHE A 49 1.65 2.80 14.75
N SER A 50 2.83 3.13 15.24
CA SER A 50 3.07 4.19 16.21
C SER A 50 4.12 5.18 15.70
N ALA A 51 4.31 6.29 16.41
CA ALA A 51 5.27 7.33 15.99
C ALA A 51 6.73 6.81 15.88
N SER A 52 7.07 5.71 16.56
CA SER A 52 8.38 5.05 16.43
C SER A 52 8.48 4.14 15.20
N SER A 53 7.35 3.72 14.62
CA SER A 53 7.31 2.85 13.45
C SER A 53 7.80 3.55 12.18
N LEU A 54 7.73 4.89 12.14
CA LEU A 54 8.20 5.69 11.01
C LEU A 54 9.03 6.89 11.48
N CYS A 55 10.32 6.91 11.14
CA CYS A 55 11.19 8.04 11.46
C CYS A 55 11.17 9.08 10.34
N ASN A 56 10.51 10.22 10.57
CA ASN A 56 10.43 11.32 9.59
C ASN A 56 11.80 11.84 9.14
N LYS A 57 12.82 11.80 10.03
CA LYS A 57 14.19 12.21 9.66
C LYS A 57 14.79 11.30 8.58
N ASN A 58 14.40 10.03 8.57
CA ASN A 58 14.91 9.01 7.65
C ASN A 58 13.91 8.65 6.54
N ILE A 59 12.79 9.37 6.41
CA ILE A 59 11.69 9.00 5.52
C ILE A 59 12.12 8.91 4.05
N LYS A 60 13.09 9.73 3.63
CA LYS A 60 13.68 9.66 2.28
C LYS A 60 14.32 8.30 2.02
N ALA A 61 15.06 7.77 3.00
CA ALA A 61 15.70 6.46 2.88
C ALA A 61 14.68 5.33 2.91
N ILE A 62 13.66 5.43 3.78
CA ILE A 62 12.54 4.47 3.84
C ILE A 62 11.80 4.42 2.50
N ARG A 63 11.49 5.58 1.92
CA ARG A 63 10.85 5.69 0.61
C ARG A 63 11.67 5.04 -0.50
N SER A 64 12.98 5.31 -0.56
CA SER A 64 13.86 4.65 -1.52
C SER A 64 13.90 3.14 -1.31
N ARG A 65 13.91 2.68 -0.05
CA ARG A 65 13.90 1.25 0.26
C ARG A 65 12.62 0.57 -0.24
N TYR A 66 11.44 1.12 0.06
CA TYR A 66 10.19 0.58 -0.45
C TYR A 66 10.11 0.59 -1.97
N ALA A 67 10.57 1.65 -2.62
CA ALA A 67 10.62 1.70 -4.09
C ALA A 67 11.52 0.59 -4.66
N CYS A 68 12.71 0.36 -4.07
CA CYS A 68 13.59 -0.74 -4.46
C CYS A 68 12.97 -2.11 -4.24
N ASP A 69 12.34 -2.33 -3.08
CA ASP A 69 11.72 -3.61 -2.73
C ASP A 69 10.53 -3.92 -3.66
N ILE A 70 9.66 -2.93 -3.93
CA ILE A 70 8.55 -3.07 -4.89
C ILE A 70 9.07 -3.33 -6.30
N PHE A 71 10.07 -2.58 -6.76
CA PHE A 71 10.66 -2.75 -8.09
C PHE A 71 11.25 -4.16 -8.26
N LYS A 72 11.97 -4.64 -7.24
CA LYS A 72 12.55 -5.98 -7.23
C LYS A 72 11.48 -7.07 -7.26
N GLU A 73 10.41 -6.91 -6.49
CA GLU A 73 9.36 -7.92 -6.35
C GLU A 73 8.46 -7.99 -7.59
N THR A 74 8.15 -6.84 -8.19
CA THR A 74 7.20 -6.76 -9.31
C THR A 74 7.86 -6.88 -10.68
N ASP A 75 9.18 -6.69 -10.78
CA ASP A 75 9.92 -6.39 -12.03
C ASP A 75 9.24 -5.30 -12.89
N CYS A 76 8.41 -4.46 -12.25
CA CYS A 76 7.63 -3.44 -12.94
C CYS A 76 8.56 -2.28 -13.29
N LYS A 77 9.04 -2.29 -14.53
CA LYS A 77 9.92 -1.26 -15.10
C LYS A 77 9.18 0.01 -15.51
N GLY A 78 7.86 0.03 -15.29
CA GLY A 78 6.96 0.98 -15.91
C GLY A 78 6.93 0.81 -17.44
N PRO A 79 6.10 1.59 -18.13
CA PRO A 79 6.10 1.62 -19.58
C PRO A 79 7.44 2.16 -20.12
N ARG A 80 7.91 1.61 -21.25
CA ARG A 80 9.17 2.04 -21.90
C ARG A 80 9.16 3.52 -22.26
N ILE A 81 7.99 4.05 -22.58
CA ILE A 81 7.70 5.46 -22.80
C ILE A 81 6.98 5.90 -21.53
N ARG A 82 7.29 7.10 -21.00
CA ARG A 82 6.55 7.71 -19.88
C ARG A 82 5.17 8.20 -20.36
N ASP A 83 4.42 7.27 -20.91
CA ASP A 83 3.03 7.43 -21.27
C ASP A 83 2.20 6.86 -20.12
N TRP A 84 1.55 7.76 -19.40
CA TRP A 84 0.73 7.41 -18.24
C TRP A 84 -0.76 7.34 -18.60
N ASP A 85 -1.09 7.61 -19.86
CA ASP A 85 -2.45 7.53 -20.37
C ASP A 85 -2.94 6.09 -20.37
N GLY A 86 -4.10 5.84 -19.75
CA GLY A 86 -4.76 4.54 -19.77
C GLY A 86 -4.17 3.53 -18.79
N LEU A 87 -3.31 3.96 -17.87
CA LEU A 87 -2.87 3.15 -16.73
C LEU A 87 -3.82 3.25 -15.54
N ASP A 88 -4.59 4.34 -15.43
CA ASP A 88 -5.64 4.43 -14.41
C ASP A 88 -6.87 3.63 -14.90
N PRO A 89 -7.38 2.66 -14.11
CA PRO A 89 -8.64 1.99 -14.41
C PRO A 89 -9.82 2.96 -14.63
N PHE A 90 -9.71 4.20 -14.17
CA PHE A 90 -10.71 5.26 -14.32
C PHE A 90 -10.44 6.22 -15.49
N ASP A 91 -9.41 6.00 -16.32
CA ASP A 91 -9.10 6.85 -17.48
C ASP A 91 -10.13 6.78 -18.64
N GLY A 92 -11.26 6.12 -18.43
CA GLY A 92 -12.42 6.15 -19.34
C GLY A 92 -12.16 5.53 -20.72
N ARG A 93 -11.08 4.75 -20.88
CA ARG A 93 -10.66 4.07 -22.13
C ARG A 93 -10.84 2.55 -22.10
N CYS A 94 -11.64 2.03 -21.17
CA CYS A 94 -12.07 0.63 -21.12
C CYS A 94 -13.22 0.35 -22.09
#